data_AF-A0AAD1M2F5-F1
#
_entry.id   AF-A0AAD1M2F5-F1
#
_cell.length_a   1.000
_cell.length_b   1.000
_cell.length_c   1.000
_cell.angle_alpha   90.00
_cell.angle_beta   90.00
_cell.angle_gamma   90.00
#
_symmetry.space_group_name_H-M   'P 1'
#
loop_
_entity.id
_entity.type
_entity.pdbx_description
1 polymer ?
#
loop_
_entity_poly.entity_id
_entity_poly.type
_entity_poly.pdbx_seq_one_letter_code
_entity_poly.pdbx_strand_id
1 'polypeptide(L)'
;MHGDLYGTVLFAGTAAPGITDITPYWRPASWAAGVAVVDALSWGEADDGLIERWNALPEWPQMLLRALIFRLAVHALHPRSTAAAFPGLARTAALVRLVL
;
A
#
# COMPACT_ATOMS: atom_id res chain seq x y z
N MET A 1 -10.67 -8.83 -1.25
CA MET A 1 -9.98 -7.75 -0.49
C MET A 1 -9.94 -6.47 -1.31
N HIS A 2 -9.84 -5.30 -0.69
CA HIS A 2 -9.77 -4.01 -1.39
C HIS A 2 -8.33 -3.68 -1.79
N GLY A 3 -8.08 -3.22 -3.03
CA GLY A 3 -6.74 -2.95 -3.56
C GLY A 3 -6.30 -1.48 -3.56
N ASP A 4 -6.96 -0.61 -2.79
CA ASP A 4 -6.69 0.83 -2.78
C ASP A 4 -7.14 1.50 -1.47
N LEU A 5 -6.94 0.81 -0.34
CA LEU A 5 -7.50 1.24 0.95
C LEU A 5 -6.98 2.60 1.44
N TYR A 6 -5.74 2.97 1.14
CA TYR A 6 -5.13 4.17 1.72
C TYR A 6 -5.87 5.45 1.32
N GLY A 7 -6.28 5.57 0.06
CA GLY A 7 -6.95 6.75 -0.47
C GLY A 7 -8.48 6.72 -0.35
N THR A 8 -9.09 5.60 0.06
CA THR A 8 -10.54 5.38 0.00
C THR A 8 -11.19 5.17 1.37
N VAL A 9 -10.52 5.60 2.44
CA VAL A 9 -11.06 5.59 3.80
C VAL A 9 -11.37 7.02 4.26
N LEU A 10 -12.62 7.24 4.67
CA LEU A 10 -13.12 8.51 5.20
C LEU A 10 -13.25 8.46 6.72
N PHE A 11 -12.83 9.55 7.37
CA PHE A 11 -12.94 9.73 8.81
C PHE A 11 -13.86 10.93 9.12
N ALA A 12 -14.74 10.78 10.12
CA ALA A 12 -15.67 11.83 10.53
C ALA A 12 -15.79 11.87 12.07
N GLY A 13 -14.96 12.69 12.71
CA GLY A 13 -14.90 12.77 14.18
C GLY A 13 -14.58 11.42 14.80
N THR A 14 -15.43 10.97 15.73
CA THR A 14 -15.32 9.67 16.41
C THR A 14 -16.15 8.57 15.75
N ALA A 15 -16.78 8.83 14.59
CA ALA A 15 -17.52 7.80 13.88
C ALA A 15 -16.58 6.70 13.37
N ALA A 16 -17.12 5.51 13.17
CA ALA A 16 -16.36 4.43 12.53
C ALA A 16 -15.90 4.86 11.13
N PRO A 17 -14.67 4.51 10.69
CA PRO A 17 -14.19 4.86 9.37
C PRO A 17 -15.09 4.30 8.27
N GLY A 18 -15.42 5.13 7.28
CA GLY A 18 -16.17 4.72 6.09
C GLY A 18 -15.21 4.28 4.98
N ILE A 19 -15.58 3.27 4.20
CA ILE A 19 -14.82 2.84 3.02
C ILE A 19 -15.61 3.24 1.77
N THR A 20 -14.94 3.92 0.83
CA THR A 20 -15.49 4.32 -0.47
C THR A 20 -14.78 3.58 -1.60
N ASP A 21 -15.22 3.82 -2.85
CA ASP A 21 -14.51 3.42 -4.08
C ASP A 21 -14.00 1.96 -4.08
N ILE A 22 -14.90 1.05 -3.66
CA ILE A 22 -14.58 -0.36 -3.44
C ILE A 22 -13.95 -0.96 -4.69
N THR A 23 -12.66 -1.30 -4.59
CA THR A 23 -11.88 -1.87 -5.69
C THR A 23 -11.48 -3.32 -5.34
N PRO A 24 -12.33 -4.32 -5.69
CA PRO A 24 -12.18 -5.68 -5.19
C PRO A 24 -11.14 -6.50 -5.96
N TYR A 25 -10.37 -7.29 -5.22
CA TYR A 25 -9.41 -8.29 -5.72
C TYR A 25 -9.54 -9.61 -4.97
N TRP A 26 -9.29 -10.72 -5.69
CA TRP A 26 -9.16 -12.05 -5.10
C TRP A 26 -7.71 -12.31 -4.69
N ARG A 27 -7.36 -11.98 -3.44
CA ARG A 27 -6.01 -12.06 -2.85
C ARG A 27 -6.11 -12.35 -1.35
N PRO A 28 -5.02 -12.82 -0.69
CA PRO A 28 -4.97 -12.94 0.77
C PRO A 28 -5.32 -11.65 1.49
N ALA A 29 -5.89 -11.74 2.69
CA ALA A 29 -6.31 -10.58 3.46
C ALA A 29 -5.16 -9.62 3.80
N SER A 30 -4.01 -10.19 4.19
CA SER A 30 -2.79 -9.45 4.53
C SER A 30 -2.24 -8.63 3.35
N TRP A 31 -2.55 -9.00 2.11
CA TRP A 31 -2.13 -8.24 0.94
C TRP A 31 -2.71 -6.81 0.93
N ALA A 32 -3.97 -6.64 1.34
CA ALA A 32 -4.60 -5.32 1.37
C ALA A 32 -3.93 -4.38 2.39
N ALA A 33 -3.48 -4.93 3.53
CA ALA A 33 -2.67 -4.18 4.49
C ALA A 33 -1.30 -3.81 3.87
N GLY A 34 -0.68 -4.73 3.13
CA GLY A 34 0.57 -4.45 2.40
C GLY A 34 0.42 -3.30 1.40
N VAL A 35 -0.68 -3.25 0.64
CA VAL A 35 -0.99 -2.12 -0.26
C VAL A 35 -1.08 -0.82 0.52
N ALA A 36 -1.85 -0.78 1.61
CA ALA A 36 -2.01 0.42 2.41
C ALA A 36 -0.67 0.93 3.00
N VAL A 37 0.22 0.03 3.43
CA VAL A 37 1.56 0.39 3.91
C VAL A 37 2.44 0.93 2.79
N VAL A 38 2.44 0.28 1.62
CA VAL A 38 3.20 0.76 0.45
C VAL A 38 2.75 2.15 0.04
N ASP A 39 1.45 2.42 0.04
CA ASP A 39 0.90 3.73 -0.31
C ASP A 39 1.29 4.80 0.71
N ALA A 40 1.15 4.48 2.00
CA ALA A 40 1.51 5.38 3.09
C ALA A 40 2.99 5.77 3.06
N LEU A 41 3.89 4.80 2.79
CA LEU A 41 5.33 5.05 2.66
C LEU A 41 5.69 5.82 1.39
N SER A 42 4.94 5.61 0.30
CA SER A 42 5.25 6.21 -1.00
C SER A 42 4.71 7.63 -1.14
N TRP A 43 3.54 7.91 -0.58
CA TRP A 43 2.81 9.16 -0.82
C TRP A 43 2.16 9.76 0.43
N GLY A 44 2.25 9.08 1.57
CA GLY A 44 1.59 9.46 2.81
C GLY A 44 2.49 10.02 3.91
N GLU A 45 3.77 10.25 3.61
CA GLU A 45 4.78 10.71 4.58
C GLU A 45 4.87 9.85 5.85
N ALA A 46 4.51 8.56 5.74
CA ALA A 46 4.61 7.64 6.86
C ALA A 46 6.07 7.34 7.21
N ASP A 47 6.32 7.08 8.50
CA ASP A 47 7.63 6.67 8.98
C ASP A 47 8.02 5.27 8.51
N ASP A 48 9.32 5.03 8.38
CA ASP A 48 9.85 3.75 7.89
C ASP A 48 9.53 2.58 8.81
N GLY A 49 9.33 2.84 10.11
CA GLY A 49 8.92 1.84 11.10
C GLY A 49 7.54 1.25 10.83
N LEU A 50 6.71 1.91 10.01
CA LEU A 50 5.41 1.40 9.60
C LEU A 50 5.49 0.01 8.94
N ILE A 51 6.62 -0.30 8.28
CA ILE A 51 6.84 -1.57 7.60
C ILE A 51 6.80 -2.77 8.57
N GLU A 52 7.21 -2.58 9.82
CA GLU A 52 7.31 -3.64 10.84
C GLU A 52 5.99 -3.84 11.61
N ARG A 53 5.07 -2.87 11.52
CA ARG A 53 3.88 -2.79 12.39
C ARG A 53 2.91 -3.97 12.23
N TRP A 54 2.95 -4.66 11.10
CA TRP A 54 2.09 -5.81 10.80
C TRP A 54 2.87 -7.12 10.56
N ASN A 55 4.08 -7.26 11.11
CA ASN A 55 4.89 -8.48 10.97
C ASN A 55 4.21 -9.78 11.42
N ALA A 56 3.20 -9.70 12.30
CA ALA A 56 2.42 -10.85 12.73
C ALA A 56 1.45 -11.37 11.64
N LEU A 57 1.20 -10.60 10.56
CA LEU A 57 0.35 -11.05 9.48
C LEU A 57 1.02 -12.16 8.65
N PRO A 58 0.25 -13.14 8.15
CA PRO A 58 0.80 -14.22 7.35
C PRO A 58 1.57 -13.72 6.13
N GLU A 59 2.77 -14.27 5.94
CA GLU A 59 3.65 -14.00 4.79
C GLU A 59 3.96 -12.50 4.60
N TRP A 60 4.06 -11.73 5.68
CA TRP A 60 4.09 -10.26 5.62
C TRP A 60 5.16 -9.65 4.68
N PRO A 61 6.46 -10.04 4.72
CA PRO A 61 7.44 -9.54 3.75
C PRO A 61 7.06 -9.82 2.29
N GLN A 62 6.46 -10.99 2.07
CA GLN A 62 5.98 -11.43 0.76
C GLN A 62 4.71 -10.67 0.32
N MET A 63 3.87 -10.22 1.26
CA MET A 63 2.74 -9.34 0.97
C MET A 63 3.19 -7.93 0.58
N LEU A 64 4.18 -7.37 1.28
CA LEU A 64 4.80 -6.08 0.95
C LEU A 64 5.41 -6.09 -0.46
N LEU A 65 6.18 -7.13 -0.79
CA LEU A 65 6.75 -7.29 -2.13
C LEU A 65 5.67 -7.33 -3.22
N ARG A 66 4.61 -8.12 -3.04
CA ARG A 66 3.50 -8.21 -4.01
C ARG A 66 2.73 -6.90 -4.14
N ALA A 67 2.52 -6.18 -3.03
CA ALA A 67 1.87 -4.87 -3.03
C ALA A 67 2.71 -3.82 -3.77
N LEU A 68 4.03 -3.81 -3.55
CA LEU A 68 4.96 -2.94 -4.24
C LEU A 68 5.00 -3.22 -5.75
N ILE A 69 5.10 -4.49 -6.16
CA ILE A 69 5.05 -4.89 -7.57
C ILE A 69 3.73 -4.43 -8.21
N PHE A 70 2.61 -4.60 -7.50
CA PHE A 70 1.31 -4.13 -7.96
C PHE A 70 1.32 -2.61 -8.21
N ARG A 71 1.80 -1.80 -7.26
CA ARG A 71 1.87 -0.34 -7.44
C ARG A 71 2.85 0.11 -8.52
N LEU A 72 3.98 -0.58 -8.68
CA LEU A 72 4.91 -0.33 -9.79
C LEU A 72 4.25 -0.65 -11.15
N ALA A 73 3.49 -1.75 -11.24
CA ALA A 73 2.76 -2.10 -12.45
C ALA A 73 1.65 -1.08 -12.77
N VAL A 74 0.91 -0.63 -11.76
CA VAL A 74 -0.09 0.46 -11.91
C VAL A 74 0.60 1.74 -12.38
N HIS A 75 1.73 2.12 -11.77
CA HIS A 75 2.49 3.30 -12.17
C HIS A 75 2.95 3.23 -13.64
N ALA A 76 3.41 2.05 -14.09
CA ALA A 76 3.91 1.85 -15.45
C ALA A 76 2.80 1.79 -16.51
N LEU A 77 1.62 1.28 -16.17
CA LEU A 77 0.57 0.95 -17.15
C LEU A 77 -0.65 1.87 -17.11
N HIS A 78 -0.89 2.58 -16.00
CA HIS A 78 -2.11 3.35 -15.85
C HIS A 78 -1.99 4.74 -16.51
N PRO A 79 -2.93 5.15 -17.39
CA PRO A 79 -2.80 6.37 -18.19
C PRO A 79 -2.82 7.66 -17.38
N ARG A 80 -3.31 7.63 -16.13
CA ARG A 80 -3.29 8.78 -15.22
C ARG A 80 -2.05 8.84 -14.32
N SER A 81 -1.13 7.88 -14.46
CA SER A 81 0.12 7.89 -13.69
C SER A 81 1.02 9.05 -14.13
N THR A 82 1.77 9.62 -13.20
CA THR A 82 2.70 10.73 -13.46
C THR A 82 4.10 10.39 -12.97
N ALA A 83 5.12 10.98 -13.60
CA ALA A 83 6.52 10.80 -13.17
C ALA A 83 6.75 11.20 -11.70
N ALA A 84 5.97 12.15 -11.18
CA ALA A 84 6.05 12.59 -9.78
C ALA A 84 5.65 11.50 -8.77
N ALA A 85 4.92 10.47 -9.17
CA ALA A 85 4.56 9.36 -8.29
C ALA A 85 5.71 8.36 -8.06
N PHE A 86 6.70 8.33 -8.94
CA PHE A 86 7.76 7.32 -8.93
C PHE A 86 8.76 7.44 -7.78
N PRO A 87 9.26 8.64 -7.39
CA PRO A 87 10.28 8.75 -6.33
C PRO A 87 9.85 8.09 -5.01
N GLY A 88 8.58 8.23 -4.63
CA GLY A 88 8.00 7.56 -3.47
C GLY A 88 8.05 6.04 -3.58
N LEU A 89 7.63 5.48 -4.73
CA LEU A 89 7.69 4.03 -4.97
C LEU A 89 9.13 3.50 -4.99
N ALA A 90 10.07 4.26 -5.55
CA ALA A 90 11.49 3.89 -5.57
C ALA A 90 12.10 3.87 -4.15
N ARG A 91 11.76 4.85 -3.32
CA ARG A 91 12.14 4.87 -1.90
C ARG A 91 11.54 3.67 -1.15
N THR A 92 10.24 3.44 -1.29
CA THR A 92 9.56 2.29 -0.68
C THR A 92 10.16 0.96 -1.12
N ALA A 93 10.57 0.82 -2.39
CA ALA A 93 11.26 -0.36 -2.89
C ALA A 93 12.60 -0.62 -2.17
N ALA A 94 13.35 0.44 -1.87
CA ALA A 94 14.59 0.30 -1.10
C ALA A 94 14.32 -0.20 0.33
N LEU A 95 13.23 0.23 0.97
CA LEU A 95 12.83 -0.24 2.30
C LEU A 95 12.35 -1.69 2.28
N VAL A 96 11.44 -2.03 1.36
CA VAL A 96 10.91 -3.40 1.24
C VAL A 96 12.02 -4.41 0.95
N ARG A 97 13.07 -4.02 0.22
CA ARG A 97 14.24 -4.88 0.01
C ARG A 97 14.95 -5.28 1.30
N LEU A 98 14.90 -4.47 2.36
CA LEU A 98 15.62 -4.72 3.61
C LEU A 98 14.92 -5.77 4.50
N VAL A 99 13.65 -6.07 4.24
CA VAL A 99 12.82 -7.00 5.04
C VAL A 99 12.56 -8.34 4.35
N LEU A 100 13.14 -8.56 3.15
CA LEU A 100 13.09 -9.80 2.39
C LEU A 100 14.26 -10.73 2.73
#